data_AF-X0VX16-F1
#
_entry.id   AF-X0VX16-F1
#
_cell.length_a   1.000
_cell.length_b   1.000
_cell.length_c   1.000
_cell.angle_alpha   90.00
_cell.angle_beta   90.00
_cell.angle_gamma   90.00
#
_symmetry.space_group_name_H-M   'P 1'
#
loop_
_entity.id
_entity.type
_entity.pdbx_description
1 polymer ?
#
loop_
_entity_poly.entity_id
_entity_poly.type
_entity_poly.pdbx_seq_one_letter_code
_entity_poly.pdbx_strand_id
1 'polypeptide(L)' 'AYEHILEGSYEGMKYQILALGICEFKGDKIQHVRTVYDRLSLAKQLAKGKIAKTAVNSIINRMEKGLHA' A
#
# COMPACT_ATOMS: atom_id res chain seq x y z
N ALA A 1 -8.70 13.06 -8.74
CA ALA A 1 -7.80 12.04 -8.16
C ALA A 1 -7.13 11.30 -9.30
N TYR A 2 -5.88 10.85 -9.14
CA TYR A 2 -5.13 10.15 -10.18
C TYR A 2 -4.51 8.86 -9.63
N GLU A 3 -4.75 7.75 -10.31
CA GLU A 3 -4.14 6.47 -9.98
C GLU A 3 -2.75 6.40 -10.59
N HIS A 4 -1.78 6.01 -9.78
CA HIS A 4 -0.41 5.81 -10.22
C HIS A 4 0.23 4.69 -9.44
N ILE A 5 1.30 4.16 -10.03
CA ILE A 5 2.15 3.19 -9.38
C ILE A 5 3.19 3.95 -8.55
N LEU A 6 3.22 3.67 -7.25
CA LEU A 6 4.22 4.15 -6.31
C LEU A 6 5.27 3.05 -6.09
N GLU A 7 6.52 3.36 -6.38
CA GLU A 7 7.65 2.44 -6.26
C GLU A 7 8.66 2.97 -5.25
N GLY A 8 9.37 2.05 -4.60
CA GLY A 8 10.43 2.41 -3.68
C GLY A 8 11.22 1.23 -3.17
N SER A 9 12.05 1.50 -2.16
CA SER A 9 12.77 0.46 -1.44
C SER A 9 12.76 0.73 0.05
N TYR A 10 12.68 -0.33 0.83
CA TYR A 10 12.73 -0.30 2.30
C TYR A 10 13.58 -1.48 2.78
N GLU A 11 14.62 -1.20 3.57
CA GLU A 11 15.57 -2.21 4.06
C GLU A 11 16.14 -3.14 2.96
N GLY A 12 16.41 -2.57 1.78
CA GLY A 12 16.94 -3.31 0.62
C GLY A 12 15.90 -4.14 -0.15
N MET A 13 14.64 -4.16 0.28
CA MET A 13 13.54 -4.78 -0.45
C MET A 13 12.85 -3.72 -1.30
N LYS A 14 12.63 -4.01 -2.59
CA LYS A 14 11.84 -3.16 -3.47
C LYS A 14 10.35 -3.41 -3.25
N TYR A 15 9.53 -2.38 -3.44
CA TYR A 15 8.09 -2.50 -3.47
C TYR A 15 7.49 -1.69 -4.62
N GLN A 16 6.30 -2.11 -5.03
CA GLN A 16 5.45 -1.42 -6.00
C GLN A 16 4.00 -1.50 -5.51
N ILE A 17 3.28 -0.39 -5.50
CA ILE A 17 1.88 -0.36 -5.08
C ILE A 17 1.04 0.62 -5.88
N LEU A 18 -0.19 0.23 -6.20
CA LEU A 18 -1.18 1.14 -6.77
C LEU A 18 -1.63 2.14 -5.69
N ALA A 19 -1.50 3.43 -6.00
CA ALA A 19 -1.87 4.51 -5.13
C ALA A 19 -2.80 5.50 -5.83
N LEU A 20 -3.80 5.98 -5.09
CA LEU A 20 -4.67 7.07 -5.50
C LEU A 20 -4.12 8.37 -4.92
N GLY A 21 -3.61 9.24 -5.78
CA GLY A 21 -3.15 10.58 -5.44
C GLY A 21 -4.26 11.61 -5.59
N ILE A 22 -4.38 12.49 -4.61
CA ILE A 22 -5.30 13.63 -4.61
C ILE A 22 -4.48 14.88 -4.33
N CYS A 23 -4.37 15.75 -5.33
CA CYS A 23 -3.82 17.08 -5.18
C CYS A 23 -4.96 18.08 -5.03
N GLU A 24 -4.92 18.86 -3.97
CA GLU A 24 -5.82 19.98 -3.73
C GLU A 24 -5.10 21.28 -4.08
N PHE A 25 -5.71 22.10 -4.91
CA PHE A 25 -5.12 23.34 -5.41
C PHE A 25 -5.84 24.56 -4.82
N LYS A 26 -5.08 25.64 -4.60
CA LYS A 26 -5.61 26.99 -4.38
C LYS A 26 -4.95 27.91 -5.39
N GLY A 27 -5.72 28.32 -6.39
CA GLY A 27 -5.18 28.95 -7.59
C GLY A 27 -4.32 27.95 -8.37
N ASP A 28 -3.10 28.35 -8.68
CA ASP A 28 -2.09 27.58 -9.43
C ASP A 28 -1.18 26.72 -8.54
N LYS A 29 -1.37 26.76 -7.22
CA LYS A 29 -0.51 26.06 -6.25
C LYS A 29 -1.21 24.87 -5.61
N ILE A 30 -0.48 23.75 -5.53
CA ILE A 30 -0.87 22.61 -4.70
C ILE A 30 -0.76 23.02 -3.23
N GLN A 31 -1.85 22.87 -2.48
CA GLN A 31 -1.91 23.09 -1.05
C GLN A 31 -1.75 21.79 -0.28
N HIS A 32 -2.44 20.73 -0.72
CA HIS A 32 -2.42 19.43 -0.05
C HIS A 32 -2.21 18.32 -1.08
N VAL A 33 -1.38 17.35 -0.71
CA VAL A 33 -1.27 16.07 -1.41
C VAL A 33 -1.68 14.98 -0.44
N ARG A 34 -2.67 14.20 -0.83
CA ARG A 34 -3.13 13.02 -0.09
C ARG A 34 -2.92 11.80 -0.96
N THR A 35 -2.33 10.76 -0.39
CA THR A 35 -2.10 9.49 -1.08
C THR A 35 -2.74 8.37 -0.29
N VAL A 36 -3.59 7.60 -0.95
CA VAL A 36 -4.23 6.42 -0.40
C VAL A 36 -3.74 5.20 -1.15
N TYR A 37 -3.41 4.14 -0.43
CA TYR A 37 -2.91 2.88 -0.99
C TYR A 37 -3.25 1.73 -0.04
N ASP A 38 -3.25 0.50 -0.57
CA ASP A 38 -3.54 -0.69 0.22
C ASP A 38 -2.34 -1.10 1.09
N ARG A 39 -2.39 -0.74 2.37
CA ARG A 39 -1.30 -1.00 3.30
C ARG A 39 -1.00 -2.49 3.47
N LEU A 40 -1.99 -3.37 3.29
CA LEU A 40 -1.79 -4.81 3.43
C LEU A 40 -0.98 -5.38 2.26
N SER A 41 -1.23 -4.92 1.04
CA SER A 41 -0.43 -5.26 -0.15
C SER A 41 1.02 -4.78 -0.01
N LEU A 42 1.23 -3.59 0.57
CA LEU A 42 2.59 -3.12 0.87
C LEU A 42 3.26 -3.99 1.94
N ALA A 43 2.54 -4.31 3.02
CA ALA A 43 3.05 -5.16 4.10
C ALA A 43 3.36 -6.58 3.59
N LYS A 44 2.56 -7.14 2.68
CA LYS A 44 2.83 -8.43 2.03
C LYS A 44 4.17 -8.46 1.31
N GLN A 45 4.54 -7.35 0.65
CA GLN A 45 5.81 -7.21 -0.05
C GLN A 45 6.99 -7.01 0.91
N LEU A 46 6.80 -6.21 1.98
CA LEU A 46 7.87 -5.77 2.86
C LEU A 46 8.03 -6.57 4.16
N ALA A 47 7.14 -7.53 4.45
CA ALA A 47 7.24 -8.35 5.65
C ALA A 47 8.52 -9.22 5.64
N LYS A 48 9.39 -9.00 6.62
CA LYS A 48 10.66 -9.71 6.77
C LYS A 48 10.67 -10.62 7.99
N GLY A 49 11.31 -11.78 7.85
CA GLY A 49 11.37 -12.79 8.91
C GLY A 49 10.10 -13.62 9.04
N LYS A 50 10.21 -14.78 9.71
CA LYS A 50 9.11 -15.77 9.80
C LYS A 50 7.89 -15.21 10.54
N ILE A 51 8.11 -14.52 11.66
CA ILE A 51 7.02 -14.02 12.52
C ILE A 51 6.16 -12.99 11.78
N ALA A 52 6.77 -11.95 11.20
CA ALA A 52 6.04 -10.92 10.48
C ALA A 52 5.31 -11.47 9.23
N LYS A 53 5.96 -12.35 8.47
CA LYS A 53 5.35 -13.01 7.31
C LYS A 53 4.13 -13.85 7.72
N THR A 54 4.23 -14.63 8.79
CA THR A 54 3.10 -15.43 9.29
C THR A 54 1.94 -14.54 9.74
N ALA A 55 2.22 -13.43 10.44
CA ALA A 55 1.18 -12.49 10.87
C ALA A 55 0.47 -11.82 9.67
N VAL A 56 1.22 -11.36 8.66
CA VAL A 56 0.63 -10.74 7.47
C VAL A 56 -0.19 -11.76 6.67
N ASN A 57 0.33 -12.97 6.47
CA ASN A 57 -0.38 -14.02 5.75
C ASN A 57 -1.66 -14.48 6.46
N SER A 58 -1.69 -14.50 7.80
CA SER A 58 -2.91 -14.87 8.53
C SER A 58 -4.04 -13.85 8.31
N ILE A 59 -3.72 -12.56 8.23
CA ILE A 59 -4.68 -11.49 7.91
C ILE A 59 -5.20 -11.68 6.49
N ILE A 60 -4.30 -11.82 5.51
CA ILE A 60 -4.66 -12.02 4.10
C ILE A 60 -5.57 -13.24 3.95
N ASN A 61 -5.18 -14.39 4.51
CA ASN A 61 -5.96 -15.62 4.41
C ASN A 61 -7.35 -15.46 5.04
N ARG A 62 -7.49 -14.69 6.12
CA ARG A 62 -8.79 -14.43 6.76
C ARG A 62 -9.66 -13.53 5.89
N MET A 63 -9.08 -12.52 5.24
CA MET A 63 -9.78 -11.65 4.31
C MET A 63 -10.21 -12.40 3.05
N GLU A 64 -9.33 -13.22 2.46
CA GLU A 64 -9.65 -14.07 1.30
C GLU A 64 -10.78 -15.05 1.63
N LYS A 65 -10.74 -15.68 2.81
CA LYS A 65 -11.86 -16.53 3.28
C LYS A 65 -13.18 -15.76 3.37
N GLY A 66 -13.15 -14.52 3.85
CA GLY A 66 -14.36 -13.68 3.93
C GLY A 66 -14.86 -13.21 2.57
N LEU A 67 -13.96 -13.01 1.60
CA LEU A 67 -14.29 -12.56 0.25
C LEU A 67 -14.83 -13.67 -0.65
N HIS A 68 -14.35 -14.90 -0.45
CA HIS A 68 -14.73 -16.08 -1.24
C HIS A 68 -15.72 -17.01 -0.53
N ALA A 69 -16.29 -16.58 0.60
CA ALA A 69 -17.35 -17.30 1.31
C ALA A 69 -18.71 -17.13 0.64
#